data_AF-A0A4S3LRH7-F1
#
_entry.id   AF-A0A4S3LRH7-F1
#
_cell.length_a   1.000
_cell.length_b   1.000
_cell.length_c   1.000
_cell.angle_alpha   90.00
_cell.angle_beta   90.00
_cell.angle_gamma   90.00
#
_symmetry.space_group_name_H-M   'P 1'
#
loop_
_entity.id
_entity.type
_entity.pdbx_description
1 polymer ?
#
loop_
_entity_poly.entity_id
_entity_poly.type
_entity_poly.pdbx_seq_one_letter_code
_entity_poly.pdbx_strand_id
1 'polypeptide(L)'
;MDNLQEHADHLEKHKALVESFEQMAALVNQLATGEYRSLELYINNCRHFRDRSLEVQAVLADKCFETYLMRHDITLYYSIHSVNMAFGMMTNMLENLKRFLS
;
A
#
# COMPACT_ATOMS: atom_id res chain seq x y z
N MET A 1 26.98 -13.47 14.40
CA MET A 1 26.20 -14.16 13.36
C MET A 1 24.79 -13.58 13.23
N ASP A 2 24.21 -12.99 14.29
CA ASP A 2 22.89 -12.33 14.24
C ASP A 2 22.72 -11.22 13.19
N ASN A 3 23.75 -10.41 12.95
CA ASN A 3 23.65 -9.24 12.05
C ASN A 3 23.55 -9.62 10.55
N LEU A 4 24.03 -10.81 10.16
CA LEU A 4 23.90 -11.29 8.78
C LEU A 4 22.51 -11.87 8.50
N GLN A 5 21.91 -12.52 9.50
CA GLN A 5 20.54 -13.06 9.39
C GLN A 5 19.52 -11.92 9.35
N GLU A 6 19.65 -10.93 10.25
CA GLU A 6 18.77 -9.76 10.27
C GLU A 6 18.84 -8.96 8.95
N HIS A 7 20.03 -8.82 8.38
CA HIS A 7 20.18 -8.17 7.08
C HIS A 7 19.53 -8.97 5.94
N ALA A 8 19.67 -10.30 5.92
CA ALA A 8 19.03 -11.16 4.93
C ALA A 8 17.50 -11.10 5.03
N ASP A 9 16.97 -11.13 6.25
CA ASP A 9 15.52 -11.01 6.52
C ASP A 9 15.00 -9.64 6.06
N HIS A 10 15.74 -8.55 6.29
CA HIS A 10 15.39 -7.22 5.79
C HIS A 10 15.43 -7.13 4.26
N LEU A 11 16.37 -7.81 3.60
CA LEU A 11 16.45 -7.84 2.14
C LEU A 11 15.23 -8.57 1.54
N GLU A 12 14.83 -9.70 2.12
CA GLU A 12 13.65 -10.46 1.69
C GLU A 12 12.37 -9.65 1.90
N LYS A 13 12.20 -9.03 3.08
CA LYS A 13 11.08 -8.12 3.36
C LYS A 13 11.04 -6.95 2.38
N HIS A 14 12.19 -6.35 2.05
CA HIS A 14 12.28 -5.24 1.09
C HIS A 14 11.84 -5.67 -0.31
N LYS A 15 12.31 -6.83 -0.79
CA LYS A 15 11.90 -7.36 -2.08
C LYS A 15 10.39 -7.62 -2.15
N ALA A 16 9.83 -8.28 -1.12
CA ALA A 16 8.39 -8.54 -1.05
C ALA A 16 7.57 -7.23 -0.98
N LEU A 17 8.11 -6.20 -0.32
CA LEU A 17 7.48 -4.88 -0.24
C LEU A 17 7.48 -4.16 -1.59
N VAL A 18 8.57 -4.23 -2.36
CA VAL A 18 8.64 -3.69 -3.73
C VAL A 18 7.58 -4.35 -4.61
N GLU A 19 7.52 -5.68 -4.62
CA GLU A 19 6.53 -6.43 -5.42
C GLU A 19 5.09 -6.07 -5.03
N SER A 20 4.82 -5.92 -3.74
CA SER A 20 3.52 -5.47 -3.22
C SER A 20 3.18 -4.05 -3.67
N PHE A 21 4.16 -3.14 -3.61
CA PHE A 21 3.98 -1.76 -4.02
C PHE A 21 3.73 -1.63 -5.53
N GLU A 22 4.43 -2.40 -6.37
CA GLU A 22 4.20 -2.43 -7.82
C GLU A 22 2.76 -2.88 -8.15
N GLN A 23 2.25 -3.89 -7.45
CA GLN A 23 0.87 -4.34 -7.59
C GLN A 23 -0.12 -3.26 -7.14
N MET A 24 0.15 -2.59 -6.02
CA MET A 24 -0.66 -1.46 -5.57
C MET A 24 -0.67 -0.34 -6.61
N ALA A 25 0.50 0.06 -7.14
CA ALA A 25 0.62 1.10 -8.15
C ALA A 25 -0.16 0.74 -9.42
N ALA A 26 -0.10 -0.52 -9.87
CA ALA A 26 -0.89 -1.00 -11.00
C ALA A 26 -2.41 -0.89 -10.73
N LEU A 27 -2.86 -1.27 -9.53
CA LEU A 27 -4.27 -1.14 -9.13
C LEU A 27 -4.71 0.32 -9.04
N VAL A 28 -3.88 1.21 -8.49
CA VAL A 28 -4.15 2.66 -8.45
C VAL A 28 -4.29 3.21 -9.87
N ASN A 29 -3.39 2.84 -10.78
CA ASN A 29 -3.45 3.29 -12.16
C ASN A 29 -4.74 2.81 -12.84
N GLN A 30 -5.13 1.54 -12.64
CA GLN A 30 -6.40 1.03 -13.14
C GLN A 30 -7.60 1.78 -12.55
N LEU A 31 -7.60 2.09 -11.25
CA LEU A 31 -8.69 2.83 -10.61
C LEU A 31 -8.77 4.29 -11.09
N ALA A 32 -7.64 4.91 -11.40
CA ALA A 32 -7.56 6.30 -11.83
C ALA A 32 -7.91 6.49 -13.31
N THR A 33 -7.47 5.58 -14.19
CA THR A 33 -7.57 5.76 -15.65
C THR A 33 -8.32 4.65 -16.36
N GLY A 34 -8.72 3.59 -15.65
CA GLY A 34 -9.36 2.42 -16.26
C GLY A 34 -10.81 2.70 -16.65
N GLU A 35 -11.18 2.30 -17.86
CA GLU A 35 -12.58 2.23 -18.27
C GLU A 35 -13.22 0.96 -17.72
N TYR A 36 -14.06 1.12 -16.69
CA TYR A 36 -14.73 0.00 -16.04
C TYR A 36 -16.01 -0.39 -16.79
N ARG A 37 -16.04 -1.63 -17.29
CA ARG A 37 -17.23 -2.21 -17.94
C ARG A 37 -18.34 -2.59 -16.96
N SER A 38 -18.02 -2.73 -15.68
CA SER A 38 -18.99 -2.97 -14.61
C SER A 38 -18.51 -2.40 -13.28
N LEU A 39 -19.47 -2.07 -12.42
CA LEU A 39 -19.22 -1.65 -11.04
C LEU A 39 -18.54 -2.76 -10.22
N GLU A 40 -18.84 -4.02 -10.51
CA GLU A 40 -18.26 -5.18 -9.82
C GLU A 40 -16.75 -5.27 -10.03
N LEU A 41 -16.27 -5.00 -11.25
CA LEU A 41 -14.83 -4.97 -11.53
C LEU A 41 -14.14 -3.82 -10.79
N TYR A 42 -14.78 -2.65 -10.72
CA TYR A 42 -14.27 -1.52 -9.94
C TYR A 42 -14.16 -1.88 -8.45
N ILE A 43 -15.23 -2.44 -7.87
CA ILE A 43 -15.24 -2.88 -6.46
C ILE A 43 -14.18 -3.96 -6.22
N ASN A 44 -13.98 -4.87 -7.17
CA ASN A 44 -12.97 -5.91 -7.05
C ASN A 44 -11.55 -5.33 -6.97
N ASN A 45 -11.23 -4.34 -7.81
CA ASN A 45 -9.96 -3.63 -7.74
C ASN A 45 -9.76 -2.90 -6.41
N CYS A 46 -10.81 -2.24 -5.89
CA CYS A 46 -10.76 -1.60 -4.57
C CYS A 46 -10.47 -2.62 -3.45
N ARG A 47 -11.07 -3.81 -3.50
CA ARG A 47 -10.83 -4.88 -2.52
C ARG A 47 -9.38 -5.38 -2.59
N HIS A 48 -8.88 -5.66 -3.80
CA HIS A 48 -7.49 -6.07 -3.97
C HIS A 48 -6.50 -5.01 -3.48
N PHE A 49 -6.78 -3.74 -3.75
CA PHE A 49 -5.94 -2.66 -3.25
C PHE A 49 -5.94 -2.62 -1.72
N ARG A 50 -7.11 -2.71 -1.08
CA ARG A 50 -7.23 -2.75 0.39
C ARG A 50 -6.42 -3.91 0.97
N ASP A 51 -6.54 -5.10 0.40
CA ASP A 51 -5.87 -6.29 0.92
C ASP A 51 -4.34 -6.13 0.82
N ARG A 52 -3.81 -5.62 -0.30
CA ARG A 52 -2.38 -5.27 -0.43
C ARG A 52 -1.93 -4.16 0.51
N SER A 53 -2.76 -3.13 0.71
CA SER A 53 -2.46 -2.07 1.67
C SER A 53 -2.32 -2.61 3.10
N LEU A 54 -3.14 -3.58 3.50
CA LEU A 54 -3.07 -4.20 4.82
C LEU A 54 -1.82 -5.06 4.98
N GLU A 55 -1.46 -5.83 3.95
CA GLU A 55 -0.22 -6.61 3.94
C GLU A 55 1.02 -5.72 4.07
N VAL A 56 1.08 -4.64 3.29
CA VAL A 56 2.16 -3.65 3.36
C VAL A 56 2.24 -2.99 4.75
N GLN A 57 1.10 -2.63 5.34
CA GLN A 57 1.06 -2.08 6.70
C GLN A 57 1.55 -3.07 7.75
N ALA A 58 1.22 -4.36 7.61
CA ALA A 58 1.71 -5.40 8.52
C ALA A 58 3.23 -5.55 8.46
N VAL A 59 3.81 -5.45 7.26
CA VAL A 59 5.27 -5.45 7.08
C VAL A 59 5.92 -4.20 7.70
N LEU A 60 5.32 -3.02 7.50
CA LEU A 60 5.81 -1.75 8.05
C LEU A 60 5.57 -1.58 9.56
N ALA A 61 4.73 -2.41 10.18
CA ALA A 61 4.52 -2.39 11.63
C ALA A 61 5.78 -2.82 12.42
N ASP A 62 6.71 -3.52 11.77
CA ASP A 62 8.03 -3.83 12.31
C ASP A 62 8.92 -2.59 12.25
N LYS A 63 9.13 -1.93 13.40
CA LYS A 63 9.94 -0.70 13.52
C LYS A 63 11.39 -0.87 13.09
N CYS A 64 11.97 -2.06 13.26
CA CYS A 64 13.35 -2.32 12.82
C CYS A 64 13.41 -2.28 11.29
N PHE A 65 12.47 -2.97 10.65
CA PHE A 65 12.35 -2.96 9.20
C PHE A 65 11.93 -1.58 8.65
N GLU A 66 11.04 -0.85 9.33
CA GLU A 66 10.68 0.52 8.97
C GLU A 66 11.93 1.43 8.94
N THR A 67 12.74 1.35 9.99
CA THR A 67 14.00 2.12 10.10
C THR A 67 14.99 1.72 9.01
N TYR A 68 15.11 0.42 8.72
CA TYR A 68 15.89 -0.07 7.60
C TYR A 68 15.40 0.54 6.27
N LEU A 69 14.10 0.49 6.02
CA LEU A 69 13.51 1.00 4.78
C LEU A 69 13.76 2.52 4.62
N MET A 70 13.56 3.31 5.68
CA MET A 70 13.84 4.75 5.65
C MET A 70 15.31 5.07 5.32
N ARG A 71 16.26 4.20 5.69
CA ARG A 71 17.70 4.40 5.44
C ARG A 71 18.13 3.93 4.05
N HIS A 72 17.55 2.84 3.57
CA HIS A 72 18.02 2.15 2.37
C HIS A 72 17.15 2.41 1.13
N ASP A 73 15.87 2.75 1.32
CA ASP A 73 14.93 3.05 0.24
C ASP A 73 13.83 4.01 0.71
N ILE A 74 14.24 5.25 0.99
CA ILE A 74 13.35 6.32 1.45
C ILE A 74 12.25 6.65 0.42
N THR A 75 12.53 6.42 -0.86
CA THR A 75 11.58 6.63 -1.95
C THR A 75 10.42 5.65 -1.85
N LEU A 76 10.71 4.36 -1.67
CA LEU A 76 9.66 3.35 -1.46
C LEU A 76 8.85 3.64 -0.20
N TYR A 77 9.51 4.00 0.91
CA TYR A 77 8.84 4.38 2.16
C TYR A 77 7.79 5.48 1.94
N TYR A 78 8.18 6.61 1.35
CA TYR A 78 7.26 7.73 1.12
C TYR A 78 6.22 7.41 0.05
N SER A 79 6.55 6.62 -0.95
CA SER A 79 5.62 6.24 -2.01
C SER A 79 4.46 5.40 -1.46
N ILE A 80 4.76 4.42 -0.61
CA ILE A 80 3.75 3.60 0.09
C ILE A 80 2.86 4.48 0.97
N HIS A 81 3.45 5.35 1.78
CA HIS A 81 2.69 6.24 2.65
C HIS A 81 1.78 7.17 1.87
N SER A 82 2.27 7.75 0.78
CA SER A 82 1.51 8.66 -0.07
C SER A 82 0.30 7.98 -0.70
N VAL A 83 0.48 6.76 -1.22
CA VAL A 83 -0.62 5.96 -1.78
C VAL A 83 -1.66 5.62 -0.71
N ASN A 84 -1.24 5.16 0.47
CA ASN A 84 -2.16 4.86 1.56
C ASN A 84 -2.93 6.09 2.07
N MET A 85 -2.25 7.23 2.17
CA MET A 85 -2.90 8.49 2.54
C MET A 85 -3.96 8.91 1.53
N ALA A 86 -3.68 8.81 0.23
CA ALA A 86 -4.65 9.18 -0.81
C ALA A 86 -5.96 8.36 -0.69
N PHE A 87 -5.85 7.05 -0.43
CA PHE A 87 -7.01 6.20 -0.19
C PHE A 87 -7.71 6.48 1.13
N GLY A 88 -6.95 6.82 2.19
CA GLY A 88 -7.51 7.28 3.46
C GLY A 88 -8.33 8.57 3.30
N MET A 89 -7.82 9.54 2.54
CA MET A 89 -8.53 10.79 2.21
C MET A 89 -9.80 10.53 1.42
N MET A 90 -9.74 9.64 0.41
CA MET A 90 -10.91 9.25 -0.37
C MET A 90 -11.99 8.57 0.48
N THR A 91 -11.59 7.66 1.37
CA THR A 91 -12.51 6.98 2.30
C THR A 91 -13.20 7.98 3.22
N ASN A 92 -12.43 8.89 3.83
CA ASN A 92 -12.95 9.95 4.69
C ASN A 92 -13.96 10.86 3.93
N MET A 93 -13.63 11.25 2.71
CA MET A 93 -14.55 12.03 1.86
C MET A 93 -15.87 11.30 1.60
N LEU A 94 -15.82 10.01 1.23
CA LEU A 94 -17.01 9.21 0.96
C LEU A 94 -17.89 9.03 2.21
N GLU A 95 -17.26 8.80 3.37
CA GLU A 95 -17.98 8.70 4.64
C GLU A 95 -18.67 10.01 5.01
N ASN A 96 -18.02 11.16 4.82
CA ASN A 96 -18.64 12.46 5.04
C ASN A 96 -19.81 12.71 4.09
N LEU A 97 -19.67 12.41 2.80
CA LEU A 97 -20.77 12.54 1.83
C LEU A 97 -21.97 11.67 2.21
N LYS A 98 -21.72 10.43 2.65
CA LYS A 98 -22.78 9.53 3.13
C LYS A 98 -23.54 10.13 4.31
N ARG A 99 -22.84 10.76 5.25
CA ARG A 99 -23.45 11.45 6.41
C ARG A 99 -24.25 12.69 6.03
N PHE A 100 -23.83 13.42 4.99
CA PHE A 100 -24.57 14.59 4.49
C PHE A 100 -25.85 14.23 3.75
N LEU A 101 -25.90 13.05 3.13
CA LEU A 101 -27.04 12.59 2.33
C LEU A 101 -28.05 11.75 3.13
N SER A 102 -27.73 11.37 4.37
CA SER A 102 -28.59 10.63 5.30
C SER A 102 -29.31 11.56 6.27
#